data_AF-A0A377V5T5-F1
#
_entry.id   AF-A0A377V5T5-F1
#
_cell.length_a   1.000
_cell.length_b   1.000
_cell.length_c   1.000
_cell.angle_alpha   90.00
_cell.angle_beta   90.00
_cell.angle_gamma   90.00
#
_symmetry.space_group_name_H-M   'P 1'
#
loop_
_entity.id
_entity.type
_entity.pdbx_description
1 polymer ?
#
loop_
_entity_poly.entity_id
_entity_poly.type
_entity_poly.pdbx_seq_one_letter_code
_entity_poly.pdbx_strand_id
1 'polypeptide(L)'
;MPHARPEQGVLRNGLSLLHIKEGVSFGSEENDPIYVVIMLCARSGNEHITMIGELAEIFSDQQKLHRLLNADDSKAIQAVID
;
A
#
# COMPACT_ATOMS: atom_id res chain seq x y z
N MET A 1 3.94 3.63 -3.53
CA MET A 1 2.66 4.09 -2.94
C MET A 1 2.11 5.27 -3.74
N PRO A 2 1.45 5.03 -4.89
CA PRO A 2 0.90 6.11 -5.72
C PRO A 2 -0.22 6.86 -4.99
N HIS A 3 -0.13 8.18 -4.93
CA HIS A 3 -1.17 9.07 -4.40
C HIS A 3 -0.99 10.49 -4.95
N ALA A 4 -2.02 11.31 -4.84
CA ALA A 4 -2.04 12.71 -5.29
C ALA A 4 -2.54 13.61 -4.15
N ARG A 5 -2.43 14.93 -4.30
CA ARG A 5 -2.90 15.85 -3.27
C ARG A 5 -4.43 15.85 -3.15
N PRO A 6 -5.01 16.12 -1.97
CA PRO A 6 -6.47 16.11 -1.78
C PRO A 6 -7.23 16.98 -2.80
N GLU A 7 -6.70 18.16 -3.12
CA GLU A 7 -7.28 19.11 -4.08
C GLU A 7 -7.33 18.61 -5.52
N GLN A 8 -6.67 17.49 -5.84
CA GLN A 8 -6.69 16.86 -7.16
C GLN A 8 -7.86 15.88 -7.36
N GLY A 9 -8.83 15.88 -6.44
CA GLY A 9 -10.13 15.21 -6.64
C GLY A 9 -10.49 14.15 -5.60
N VAL A 10 -9.92 14.20 -4.40
CA VAL A 10 -10.27 13.23 -3.34
C VAL A 10 -11.67 13.53 -2.79
N LEU A 11 -12.60 12.60 -2.99
CA LEU A 11 -13.97 12.70 -2.47
C LEU A 11 -14.14 12.09 -1.06
N ARG A 12 -13.37 11.04 -0.78
CA ARG A 12 -13.38 10.27 0.47
C ARG A 12 -12.00 9.67 0.74
N ASN A 13 -11.69 9.40 2.01
CA ASN A 13 -10.49 8.64 2.34
C ASN A 13 -10.62 7.21 1.84
N GLY A 14 -9.51 6.60 1.48
CA GLY A 14 -9.49 5.24 0.98
C GLY A 14 -8.10 4.70 0.73
N LEU A 15 -8.02 3.38 0.79
CA LEU A 15 -6.86 2.61 0.38
C LEU A 15 -7.29 1.60 -0.68
N SER A 16 -6.38 1.31 -1.59
CA SER A 16 -6.46 0.12 -2.45
C SER A 16 -5.13 -0.59 -2.40
N LEU A 17 -5.15 -1.91 -2.38
CA LEU A 17 -3.96 -2.75 -2.45
C LEU A 17 -4.03 -3.62 -3.69
N LEU A 18 -2.95 -3.60 -4.46
CA LEU A 18 -2.73 -4.50 -5.59
C LEU A 18 -1.46 -5.32 -5.32
N HIS A 19 -1.59 -6.64 -5.38
CA HIS A 19 -0.46 -7.57 -5.35
C HIS A 19 -0.21 -8.11 -6.76
N ILE A 20 1.03 -8.02 -7.20
CA ILE A 20 1.48 -8.34 -8.56
C ILE A 20 2.45 -9.52 -8.42
N LYS A 21 1.94 -10.74 -8.63
CA LYS A 21 2.69 -11.97 -8.34
C LYS A 21 4.04 -12.07 -9.05
N GLU A 22 4.11 -11.61 -10.29
CA GLU A 22 5.33 -11.66 -11.10
C GLU A 22 6.21 -10.41 -10.94
N GLY A 23 5.76 -9.43 -10.15
CA GLY A 23 6.38 -8.12 -10.06
C GLY A 23 6.23 -7.30 -11.34
N VAL A 24 6.55 -6.01 -11.25
CA VAL A 24 6.59 -5.09 -12.39
C VAL A 24 7.69 -4.05 -12.17
N SER A 25 8.42 -3.69 -13.23
CA SER A 25 9.42 -2.63 -13.16
C SER A 25 8.75 -1.26 -13.13
N PHE A 26 9.12 -0.44 -12.15
CA PHE A 26 8.72 0.96 -12.04
C PHE A 26 9.90 1.91 -12.34
N GLY A 27 11.07 1.37 -12.70
CA GLY A 27 12.29 2.13 -12.90
C GLY A 27 12.94 2.56 -11.59
N SER A 28 12.69 1.84 -10.49
CA SER A 28 13.35 2.11 -9.21
C SER A 28 14.68 1.37 -9.13
N GLU A 29 15.78 2.09 -8.90
CA GLU A 29 17.13 1.48 -8.81
C GLU A 29 17.24 0.44 -7.68
N GLU A 30 16.60 0.70 -6.54
CA GLU A 30 16.74 -0.14 -5.34
C GLU A 30 15.54 -1.07 -5.10
N ASN A 31 14.36 -0.71 -5.60
CA ASN A 31 13.11 -1.38 -5.21
C ASN A 31 12.43 -2.16 -6.35
N ASP A 32 12.97 -2.14 -7.57
CA ASP A 32 12.45 -2.99 -8.64
C ASP A 32 12.87 -4.47 -8.43
N PRO A 33 11.99 -5.43 -8.75
CA PRO A 33 10.61 -5.24 -9.22
C PRO A 33 9.63 -4.97 -8.07
N ILE A 34 8.57 -4.21 -8.36
CA ILE A 34 7.50 -3.88 -7.41
C ILE A 34 6.46 -5.00 -7.40
N TYR A 35 6.22 -5.59 -6.22
CA TYR A 35 5.20 -6.64 -6.02
C TYR A 35 3.91 -6.12 -5.39
N VAL A 36 3.98 -5.00 -4.64
CA VAL A 36 2.83 -4.46 -3.91
C VAL A 36 2.67 -2.98 -4.24
N VAL A 37 1.47 -2.61 -4.67
CA VAL A 37 1.07 -1.22 -4.89
C VAL A 37 -0.06 -0.88 -3.93
N ILE A 38 0.21 0.01 -2.99
CA ILE A 38 -0.81 0.63 -2.15
C ILE A 38 -1.11 2.02 -2.70
N MET A 39 -2.36 2.23 -3.09
CA MET A 39 -2.89 3.54 -3.43
C MET A 39 -3.54 4.15 -2.20
N LEU A 40 -3.29 5.44 -1.98
CA LEU A 40 -3.81 6.19 -0.85
C LEU A 40 -4.55 7.43 -1.33
N CYS A 41 -5.72 7.68 -0.75
CA CYS A 41 -6.40 8.97 -0.85
C CYS A 41 -6.85 9.43 0.53
N ALA A 42 -6.60 10.69 0.84
CA ALA A 42 -6.98 11.34 2.09
C ALA A 42 -7.54 12.74 1.78
N ARG A 43 -8.57 13.17 2.50
CA ARG A 43 -9.23 14.47 2.26
C ARG A 43 -8.48 15.65 2.89
N SER A 44 -7.56 15.39 3.82
CA SER A 44 -6.77 16.41 4.50
C SER A 44 -5.36 15.92 4.79
N GLY A 45 -4.45 16.85 5.09
CA GLY A 45 -3.08 16.53 5.47
C GLY A 45 -2.98 15.74 6.79
N ASN A 46 -3.89 15.97 7.74
CA ASN A 46 -3.92 15.21 8.99
C ASN A 46 -4.35 13.76 8.74
N GLU A 47 -5.43 13.54 7.99
CA GLU A 47 -5.87 12.19 7.63
C GLU A 47 -4.80 11.46 6.81
N HIS A 48 -4.09 12.17 5.94
CA HIS A 48 -2.95 11.64 5.19
C HIS A 48 -1.84 11.11 6.13
N ILE A 49 -1.45 11.90 7.14
CA ILE A 49 -0.42 11.49 8.11
C ILE A 49 -0.89 10.27 8.91
N THR A 50 -2.14 10.26 9.38
CA THR A 50 -2.71 9.12 10.10
C THR A 50 -2.65 7.84 9.26
N MET A 51 -3.10 7.88 8.01
CA MET A 51 -3.10 6.70 7.14
C MET A 51 -1.70 6.20 6.79
N ILE A 52 -0.72 7.10 6.62
CA ILE A 52 0.68 6.70 6.44
C ILE A 52 1.23 6.03 7.70
N GLY A 53 0.87 6.51 8.89
CA GLY A 53 1.27 5.89 10.15
C GLY A 53 0.77 4.45 10.27
N GLU A 54 -0.51 4.21 9.99
CA GLU A 54 -1.11 2.87 10.00
C GLU A 54 -0.43 1.93 8.98
N LEU A 55 -0.13 2.42 7.78
CA LEU A 55 0.60 1.65 6.77
C LEU A 55 2.04 1.35 7.22
N ALA A 56 2.71 2.31 7.85
CA ALA A 56 4.08 2.14 8.34
C ALA A 56 4.15 1.06 9.43
N GLU A 57 3.15 0.97 10.31
CA GLU A 57 3.06 -0.12 11.30
C GLU A 57 3.02 -1.50 10.63
N ILE A 58 2.17 -1.67 9.60
CA ILE A 58 2.07 -2.93 8.85
C ILE A 58 3.41 -3.28 8.19
N PHE A 59 4.07 -2.30 7.56
CA PHE A 59 5.33 -2.52 6.85
C PHE A 59 6.55 -2.68 7.75
N SER A 60 6.50 -2.17 8.98
CA SER A 60 7.56 -2.37 9.96
C SER A 60 7.60 -3.79 10.53
N ASP A 61 6.47 -4.52 10.45
CA ASP A 61 6.39 -5.92 10.82
C ASP A 61 6.87 -6.81 9.67
N GLN A 62 8.08 -7.36 9.83
CA GLN A 62 8.72 -8.23 8.84
C GLN A 62 7.91 -9.50 8.55
N GLN A 63 7.17 -10.04 9.53
CA GLN A 63 6.34 -11.24 9.31
C GLN A 63 5.11 -10.89 8.47
N LYS A 64 4.43 -9.77 8.78
CA LYS A 64 3.31 -9.29 7.98
C LYS A 64 3.75 -8.97 6.55
N LEU A 65 4.85 -8.25 6.39
CA LEU A 65 5.39 -7.91 5.07
C LEU A 65 5.72 -9.16 4.25
N HIS A 66 6.40 -10.14 4.85
CA HIS A 66 6.71 -11.40 4.16
C HIS A 66 5.45 -12.16 3.74
N ARG A 67 4.43 -12.23 4.60
CA ARG A 67 3.13 -12.85 4.27
C ARG A 67 2.41 -12.13 3.14
N LEU A 68 2.45 -10.79 3.13
CA LEU A 68 1.83 -9.99 2.07
C LEU A 68 2.49 -10.22 0.72
N LEU A 69 3.83 -10.25 0.68
CA LEU A 69 4.60 -10.44 -0.56
C LEU A 69 4.37 -11.83 -1.18
N ASN A 70 4.07 -12.83 -0.36
CA ASN A 70 3.85 -14.22 -0.79
C ASN A 70 2.35 -14.63 -0.80
N ALA A 71 1.43 -13.67 -0.69
CA ALA A 71 0.01 -13.99 -0.63
C ALA A 71 -0.51 -14.53 -1.98
N ASP A 72 -1.28 -15.61 -1.96
CA ASP A 72 -1.76 -16.22 -3.20
C ASP A 72 -3.14 -15.76 -3.66
N ASP A 73 -3.93 -15.22 -2.74
CA ASP A 73 -5.29 -14.78 -2.98
C ASP A 73 -5.66 -13.59 -2.08
N SER A 74 -6.84 -13.02 -2.34
CA SER A 74 -7.35 -11.90 -1.55
C SER A 74 -7.60 -12.24 -0.09
N LYS A 75 -7.84 -13.50 0.26
CA LYS A 75 -8.06 -13.92 1.66
C LYS A 75 -6.75 -13.89 2.45
N ALA A 76 -5.67 -14.38 1.85
CA ALA A 76 -4.33 -14.32 2.43
C ALA A 76 -3.88 -12.87 2.64
N ILE A 77 -4.16 -11.99 1.68
CA ILE A 77 -3.94 -10.54 1.80
C ILE A 77 -4.76 -9.97 2.96
N GLN A 78 -6.06 -10.24 3.02
CA GLN A 78 -6.95 -9.72 4.07
C GLN A 78 -6.44 -10.11 5.47
N ALA A 79 -6.00 -11.36 5.66
CA ALA A 79 -5.47 -11.86 6.92
C ALA A 79 -4.14 -11.24 7.39
N VAL A 80 -3.52 -10.37 6.59
CA VAL A 80 -2.34 -9.58 6.97
C VAL A 80 -2.72 -8.16 7.38
N ILE A 81 -3.77 -7.62 6.77
CA ILE A 81 -4.21 -6.22 6.91
C ILE A 81 -5.21 -6.07 8.06
N ASP A 82 -6.01 -7.11 8.34
CA ASP A 82 -6.83 -7.22 9.57
C ASP A 82 -5.95 -7.37 10.83
#